data_AF-M1BG51-F1
#
_entry.id   AF-M1BG51-F1
#
_cell.length_a   1.000
_cell.length_b   1.000
_cell.length_c   1.000
_cell.angle_alpha   90.00
_cell.angle_beta   90.00
_cell.angle_gamma   90.00
#
_symmetry.space_group_name_H-M   'P 1'
#
loop_
_entity.id
_entity.type
_entity.pdbx_description
1 polymer ?
#
loop_
_entity_poly.entity_id
_entity_poly.type
_entity_poly.pdbx_seq_one_letter_code
_entity_poly.pdbx_strand_id
1 'polypeptide(L)'
;MSVAEDSQAELAMDYDRSKEIKAFDDTKAGVKGLVDAGIVEIPRMFIRPTDEPAEVLIQGKSTLQVPVIDISGLEVEDACKKIVDEIREASKKWGFFQLINHGE
;
A
#
# COMPACT_ATOMS: atom_id res chain seq x y z
N MET A 1 8.85 9.74 -43.22
CA MET A 1 8.92 8.26 -43.18
C MET A 1 8.85 7.89 -41.72
N SER A 2 7.60 7.87 -41.24
CA SER A 2 7.16 7.84 -39.86
C SER A 2 6.40 6.53 -39.71
N VAL A 3 7.03 5.55 -39.07
CA VAL A 3 6.47 4.20 -38.86
C VAL A 3 6.72 3.69 -37.44
N ALA A 4 7.15 4.56 -36.52
CA ALA A 4 7.40 4.19 -35.13
C ALA A 4 6.36 4.75 -34.12
N GLU A 5 5.52 5.71 -34.54
CA GLU A 5 4.58 6.38 -33.62
C GLU A 5 3.15 5.80 -33.67
N ASP A 6 2.77 5.07 -34.73
CA ASP A 6 1.42 4.48 -34.87
C ASP A 6 1.22 3.16 -34.09
N SER A 7 2.30 2.49 -33.69
CA SER A 7 2.19 1.14 -33.12
C SER A 7 1.84 1.11 -31.62
N GLN A 8 2.00 2.23 -30.91
CA GLN A 8 1.62 2.34 -29.49
C GLN A 8 0.19 2.90 -29.28
N ALA A 9 -0.40 3.54 -30.29
CA ALA A 9 -1.75 4.10 -30.21
C ALA A 9 -2.84 3.03 -30.44
N GLU A 10 -2.61 2.04 -31.31
CA GLU A 10 -3.59 0.97 -31.58
C GLU A 10 -3.81 0.02 -30.38
N LEU A 11 -2.78 -0.25 -29.56
CA LEU A 11 -2.88 -1.13 -28.37
C LEU A 11 -3.64 -0.50 -27.19
N ALA A 12 -3.89 0.82 -27.22
CA ALA A 12 -4.65 1.51 -26.18
C ALA A 12 -6.16 1.44 -26.40
N MET A 13 -6.63 1.21 -27.63
CA MET A 13 -8.05 1.35 -27.98
C MET A 13 -8.89 0.07 -27.78
N ASP A 14 -8.26 -1.10 -27.59
CA ASP A 14 -8.94 -2.40 -27.35
C ASP A 14 -8.67 -2.99 -25.94
N TYR A 15 -8.11 -2.19 -25.03
CA TYR A 15 -7.86 -2.66 -23.67
C TYR A 15 -9.15 -2.68 -22.84
N ASP A 16 -9.70 -3.87 -22.65
CA ASP A 16 -10.83 -4.12 -21.77
C ASP A 16 -10.36 -4.65 -20.41
N ARG A 17 -10.14 -3.72 -19.48
CA ARG A 17 -9.75 -4.04 -18.09
C ARG A 17 -10.70 -5.04 -17.42
N SER A 18 -11.99 -5.01 -17.76
CA SER A 18 -12.99 -5.90 -17.14
C SER A 18 -12.79 -7.35 -17.57
N LYS A 19 -12.40 -7.59 -18.83
CA LYS A 19 -12.07 -8.94 -19.32
C LYS A 19 -10.84 -9.50 -18.62
N GLU A 20 -9.79 -8.71 -18.44
CA GLU A 20 -8.58 -9.15 -17.73
C GLU A 20 -8.85 -9.45 -16.25
N ILE A 21 -9.59 -8.59 -15.55
CA ILE A 21 -9.99 -8.82 -14.15
C ILE A 21 -10.79 -10.12 -14.05
N LYS A 22 -11.77 -10.33 -14.96
CA LYS A 22 -12.56 -11.55 -14.96
C LYS A 22 -11.69 -12.80 -15.20
N ALA A 23 -10.83 -12.78 -16.21
CA ALA A 23 -9.94 -13.91 -16.50
C ALA A 23 -9.03 -14.23 -15.31
N PHE A 24 -8.51 -13.20 -14.65
CA PHE A 24 -7.71 -13.34 -13.43
C PHE A 24 -8.53 -13.93 -12.27
N ASP A 25 -9.71 -13.38 -11.98
CA ASP A 25 -10.58 -13.85 -10.90
C ASP A 25 -11.07 -15.28 -11.14
N ASP A 26 -11.28 -15.68 -12.39
CA ASP A 26 -11.67 -17.05 -12.78
C ASP A 26 -10.55 -18.06 -12.49
N THR A 27 -9.27 -17.64 -12.47
CA THR A 27 -8.17 -18.54 -12.04
C THR A 27 -8.25 -18.93 -10.57
N LYS A 28 -8.89 -18.11 -9.73
CA LYS A 28 -8.95 -18.24 -8.26
C LYS A 28 -7.58 -18.36 -7.57
N ALA A 29 -6.48 -18.07 -8.27
CA ALA A 29 -5.13 -18.24 -7.76
C ALA A 29 -4.62 -17.00 -6.99
N GLY A 30 -5.28 -15.85 -7.17
CA GLY A 30 -4.88 -14.57 -6.59
C GLY A 30 -3.51 -14.09 -7.10
N VAL A 31 -3.02 -13.00 -6.52
CA VAL A 31 -1.73 -12.40 -6.94
C VAL A 31 -0.57 -13.35 -6.66
N LYS A 32 -0.66 -14.17 -5.60
CA LYS A 32 0.34 -15.21 -5.32
C LYS A 32 0.49 -16.19 -6.48
N GLY A 33 -0.59 -16.59 -7.14
CA GLY A 33 -0.52 -17.47 -8.32
C GLY A 33 0.27 -16.88 -9.48
N LEU A 34 0.24 -15.55 -9.66
CA LEU A 34 1.08 -14.87 -10.65
C LEU A 34 2.56 -14.94 -10.28
N VAL A 35 2.87 -14.71 -9.00
CA VAL A 35 4.25 -14.78 -8.47
C VAL A 35 4.81 -16.20 -8.60
N ASP A 36 4.05 -17.20 -8.19
CA ASP A 36 4.44 -18.61 -8.29
C ASP A 36 4.64 -19.05 -9.75
N ALA A 37 3.87 -18.48 -10.69
CA ALA A 37 4.02 -18.74 -12.13
C ALA A 37 5.25 -18.04 -12.76
N GLY A 38 5.95 -17.19 -12.02
CA GLY A 38 7.18 -16.54 -12.48
C GLY A 38 6.95 -15.52 -13.60
N ILE A 39 5.82 -14.80 -13.58
CA ILE A 39 5.56 -13.76 -14.57
C ILE A 39 6.67 -12.70 -14.57
N VAL A 40 7.07 -12.24 -15.75
CA VAL A 40 8.13 -11.24 -15.92
C VAL A 40 7.59 -9.83 -16.13
N GLU A 41 6.31 -9.72 -16.51
CA GLU A 41 5.62 -8.45 -16.75
C GLU A 41 4.39 -8.35 -15.85
N ILE A 42 4.18 -7.18 -15.26
CA ILE A 42 3.01 -6.90 -14.42
C ILE A 42 1.79 -6.73 -15.34
N PRO A 43 0.72 -7.52 -15.17
CA PRO A 43 -0.49 -7.36 -15.96
C PRO A 43 -1.08 -5.94 -15.82
N ARG A 44 -1.58 -5.38 -16.94
CA ARG A 44 -1.95 -3.96 -17.03
C ARG A 44 -3.04 -3.55 -16.04
N MET A 45 -3.93 -4.45 -15.64
CA MET A 45 -4.95 -4.19 -14.62
C MET A 45 -4.41 -3.91 -13.21
N PHE A 46 -3.15 -4.26 -12.90
CA PHE A 46 -2.48 -3.93 -11.64
C PHE A 46 -1.64 -2.65 -11.70
N ILE A 47 -1.48 -2.06 -12.89
CA ILE A 47 -0.75 -0.80 -13.05
C ILE A 47 -1.69 0.35 -12.63
N ARG A 48 -1.22 1.19 -11.70
CA ARG A 48 -1.97 2.37 -11.26
C ARG A 48 -2.13 3.36 -12.43
N PRO A 49 -3.33 3.93 -12.65
CA PRO A 49 -3.52 5.02 -13.60
C PRO A 49 -2.61 6.21 -13.29
N THR A 50 -2.15 6.90 -14.33
CA THR A 50 -1.29 8.09 -14.21
C THR A 50 -1.97 9.26 -13.50
N ASP A 51 -3.31 9.25 -13.47
CA ASP A 51 -4.14 10.30 -12.87
C ASP A 51 -4.29 10.13 -11.35
N GLU A 52 -3.92 8.97 -10.82
CA GLU A 52 -3.79 8.79 -9.37
C GLU A 52 -2.50 9.50 -8.96
N PRO A 53 -2.54 10.39 -7.95
CA PRO A 53 -1.34 11.03 -7.47
C PRO A 53 -0.35 9.93 -7.12
N ALA A 54 0.76 9.90 -7.85
CA ALA A 54 1.93 9.18 -7.39
C ALA A 54 2.26 9.85 -6.05
N GLU A 55 1.84 9.24 -4.96
CA GLU A 55 2.62 9.31 -3.73
C GLU A 55 3.96 8.77 -4.15
N VAL A 56 4.82 9.68 -4.62
CA VAL A 56 6.22 9.45 -4.82
C VAL A 56 6.62 8.88 -3.47
N LEU A 57 6.93 7.59 -3.45
CA LEU A 57 7.73 7.01 -2.40
C LEU A 57 9.05 7.75 -2.52
N ILE A 58 9.10 8.96 -1.94
CA ILE A 58 10.30 9.74 -1.81
C ILE A 58 11.15 8.86 -0.95
N GLN A 59 12.04 8.16 -1.62
CA GLN A 59 13.08 7.34 -1.06
C GLN A 59 13.76 8.17 0.04
N GLY A 60 13.36 7.91 1.28
CA GLY A 60 14.07 8.29 2.50
C GLY A 60 14.03 9.74 2.99
N LYS A 61 13.02 10.59 2.69
CA LYS A 61 13.00 11.96 3.25
C LYS A 61 11.63 12.49 3.72
N SER A 62 10.75 11.65 4.28
CA SER A 62 9.81 12.18 5.25
C SER A 62 10.49 12.20 6.63
N THR A 63 10.56 13.37 7.27
CA THR A 63 10.91 13.47 8.70
C THR A 63 9.76 13.02 9.60
N LEU A 64 8.64 12.63 9.00
CA LEU A 64 7.45 12.16 9.68
C LEU A 64 7.68 10.71 10.13
N GLN A 65 8.06 10.57 11.39
CA GLN A 65 8.13 9.26 12.05
C GLN A 65 6.78 8.95 12.67
N VAL A 66 6.21 7.81 12.28
CA VAL A 66 4.98 7.28 12.91
C VAL A 66 5.26 7.10 14.41
N PRO A 67 4.36 7.57 15.30
CA PRO A 67 4.55 7.39 16.74
C PRO A 67 4.65 5.91 17.11
N VAL A 68 5.58 5.57 18.01
CA VAL A 68 5.70 4.26 18.63
C VAL A 68 5.39 4.43 20.12
N ILE A 69 4.43 3.67 20.62
CA ILE A 69 3.96 3.74 22.01
C ILE A 69 4.29 2.41 22.69
N ASP A 70 5.07 2.50 23.76
CA ASP A 70 5.41 1.38 24.63
C ASP A 70 4.35 1.27 25.74
N ILE A 71 3.68 0.13 25.83
CA ILE A 71 2.67 -0.10 26.86
C ILE A 71 3.15 -1.01 27.99
N SER A 72 4.46 -1.18 28.12
CA SER A 72 5.03 -1.75 29.34
C SER A 72 4.65 -0.90 30.56
N GLY A 73 4.38 -1.57 31.68
CA GLY A 73 4.09 -0.89 32.95
C GLY A 73 2.66 -0.39 33.13
N LEU A 74 1.68 -0.89 32.37
CA LEU A 74 0.25 -0.63 32.62
C LEU A 74 -0.22 -0.97 34.05
N GLU A 75 0.51 -1.83 34.76
CA GLU A 75 0.26 -2.17 36.17
C GLU A 75 0.50 -0.99 37.14
N VAL A 76 1.24 0.04 36.70
CA VAL A 76 1.51 1.24 37.49
C VAL A 76 0.55 2.35 37.07
N GLU A 77 -0.30 2.83 37.98
CA GLU A 77 -1.38 3.79 37.67
C GLU A 77 -0.87 5.07 36.98
N ASP A 78 0.28 5.60 37.41
CA ASP A 78 0.89 6.79 36.81
C ASP A 78 1.46 6.54 35.41
N ALA A 79 1.95 5.32 35.13
CA ALA A 79 2.42 4.95 33.80
C ALA A 79 1.21 4.73 32.86
N CYS A 80 0.15 4.09 33.35
CA CYS A 80 -1.09 3.90 32.61
C CYS A 80 -1.70 5.22 32.12
N LYS A 81 -1.76 6.25 32.99
CA LYS A 81 -2.25 7.59 32.58
C LYS A 81 -1.40 8.21 31.45
N LYS A 82 -0.08 8.09 31.54
CA LYS A 82 0.84 8.60 30.50
C LYS A 82 0.63 7.89 29.16
N ILE A 83 0.53 6.56 29.19
CA ILE A 83 0.28 5.74 28.00
C ILE A 83 -1.05 6.14 27.34
N VAL A 84 -2.12 6.29 28.12
CA VAL A 84 -3.43 6.73 27.61
C VAL A 84 -3.35 8.12 26.98
N ASP A 85 -2.61 9.04 27.59
CA ASP A 85 -2.40 10.38 27.04
C ASP A 85 -1.60 10.34 25.73
N GLU A 86 -0.58 9.50 25.62
CA GLU A 86 0.18 9.29 24.37
C GLU A 86 -0.69 8.72 23.25
N ILE A 87 -1.51 7.70 23.55
CA ILE A 87 -2.46 7.12 22.60
C ILE A 87 -3.45 8.18 22.12
N ARG A 88 -3.99 8.99 23.04
CA ARG A 88 -4.90 10.08 22.71
C ARG A 88 -4.25 11.10 21.79
N GLU A 89 -3.03 11.52 22.08
CA GLU A 89 -2.31 12.51 21.27
C GLU A 89 -1.93 11.97 19.88
N ALA A 90 -1.46 10.71 19.81
CA ALA A 90 -1.17 10.06 18.54
C ALA A 90 -2.43 9.89 17.69
N SER A 91 -3.54 9.44 18.29
CA SER A 91 -4.83 9.30 17.60
C SER A 91 -5.32 10.63 17.02
N LYS A 92 -5.20 11.74 17.79
CA LYS A 92 -5.63 13.07 17.34
C LYS A 92 -4.75 13.65 16.23
N LYS A 93 -3.42 13.51 16.34
CA LYS A 93 -2.46 14.17 15.45
C LYS A 93 -2.14 13.34 14.21
N TRP A 94 -2.10 12.02 14.36
CA TRP A 94 -1.66 11.09 13.32
C TRP A 94 -2.79 10.18 12.81
N GLY A 95 -3.77 9.84 13.66
CA GLY A 95 -4.75 8.81 13.36
C GLY A 95 -4.15 7.40 13.22
N PHE A 96 -2.84 7.25 13.43
CA PHE A 96 -2.08 6.03 13.28
C PHE A 96 -0.84 6.05 14.19
N PHE A 97 -0.52 4.91 14.79
CA PHE A 97 0.65 4.71 15.66
C PHE A 97 0.97 3.22 15.75
N GLN A 98 2.18 2.89 16.18
CA GLN A 98 2.63 1.52 16.44
C GLN A 98 2.62 1.25 17.94
N LEU A 99 2.16 0.07 18.35
CA LEU A 99 2.16 -0.36 19.74
C LEU A 99 3.25 -1.42 19.94
N ILE A 100 4.10 -1.27 20.96
CA ILE A 100 5.10 -2.28 21.36
C ILE A 100 4.83 -2.76 22.78
N ASN A 101 5.36 -3.94 23.12
CA ASN A 101 5.11 -4.62 24.40
C ASN A 101 3.61 -4.81 24.68
N HIS A 102 2.84 -5.07 23.63
CA HIS A 102 1.38 -5.21 23.68
C HIS A 102 0.88 -6.63 23.93
N GLY A 103 1.79 -7.61 23.92
CA GLY A 103 1.57 -8.96 24.40
C GLY A 103 2.54 -9.23 25.55
N GLU A 104 2.11 -10.05 26.51
CA GLU A 104 2.99 -10.61 27.53
C GLU A 104 4.03 -11.58 26.95
#